data_AF-A0A1X7G518-F1
#
_entry.id   AF-A0A1X7G518-F1
#
_cell.length_a   1.000
_cell.length_b   1.000
_cell.length_c   1.000
_cell.angle_alpha   90.00
_cell.angle_beta   90.00
_cell.angle_gamma   90.00
#
_symmetry.space_group_name_H-M   'P 1'
#
loop_
_entity.id
_entity.type
_entity.pdbx_description
1 polymer ?
#
loop_
_entity_poly.entity_id
_entity_poly.type
_entity_poly.pdbx_seq_one_letter_code
_entity_poly.pdbx_strand_id
1 'polypeptide(L)'
;MSIAGKKLMLLVLLLVFLCLLVFYYMNNVANKTDAKEQAEVLQSLPASEKTKDTKNERFNIYYYQITKIDGNSYKAKTKEGTSITFTTKSLEEPLSDKLAEGDIIKAYFDKKVPTNGLYKVEKR
;
A
#
# COMPACT_ATOMS: atom_id res chain seq x y z
N MET A 1 23.59 13.97 -43.49
CA MET A 1 22.57 12.91 -43.33
C MET A 1 21.47 13.11 -44.37
N SER A 2 21.25 12.15 -45.26
CA SER A 2 20.26 12.25 -46.37
C SER A 2 18.83 12.40 -45.84
N ILE A 3 17.96 13.10 -46.58
CA ILE A 3 16.52 13.24 -46.30
C ILE A 3 15.86 11.86 -46.13
N ALA A 4 16.29 10.87 -46.91
CA ALA A 4 15.83 9.48 -46.78
C ALA A 4 16.26 8.86 -45.42
N GLY A 5 17.48 9.13 -44.97
CA GLY A 5 17.97 8.68 -43.67
C GLY A 5 17.26 9.33 -42.49
N LYS A 6 16.90 10.61 -42.58
CA LYS A 6 16.10 11.30 -41.56
C LYS A 6 14.68 10.73 -41.46
N LYS A 7 14.04 10.42 -42.60
CA LYS A 7 12.71 9.78 -42.63
C LYS A 7 12.75 8.36 -42.04
N LEU A 8 13.78 7.58 -42.36
CA LEU A 8 13.98 6.24 -41.80
C LEU A 8 14.18 6.30 -40.28
N MET A 9 15.02 7.22 -39.79
CA MET A 9 15.25 7.43 -38.35
C MET A 9 13.96 7.85 -37.63
N LEU A 10 13.16 8.73 -38.23
CA LEU A 10 11.89 9.17 -37.64
C LEU A 10 10.87 8.02 -37.56
N LEU A 11 10.87 7.15 -38.56
CA LEU A 11 9.99 5.98 -38.62
C LEU A 11 10.36 4.95 -37.55
N VAL A 12 11.67 4.70 -37.35
CA VAL A 12 12.16 3.85 -36.27
C VAL A 12 11.81 4.44 -34.90
N LEU A 13 11.98 5.74 -34.70
CA LEU A 13 11.65 6.42 -33.44
C LEU A 13 10.15 6.33 -33.13
N LEU A 14 9.29 6.52 -34.13
CA LEU A 14 7.84 6.36 -33.99
C LEU A 14 7.47 4.92 -33.57
N LEU A 15 8.13 3.93 -34.15
CA LEU A 15 7.88 2.52 -33.87
C LEU A 15 8.30 2.14 -32.44
N VAL A 16 9.44 2.66 -31.97
CA VAL A 16 9.88 2.52 -30.57
C VAL A 16 8.87 3.18 -29.61
N PHE A 17 8.38 4.37 -29.95
CA PHE A 17 7.39 5.07 -29.13
C PHE A 17 6.06 4.30 -29.03
N LEU A 18 5.62 3.68 -30.13
CA LEU A 18 4.44 2.81 -30.13
C LEU A 18 4.64 1.58 -29.24
N CYS A 19 5.80 0.93 -29.31
CA CYS A 19 6.11 -0.21 -28.44
C CYS A 19 6.10 0.18 -26.96
N LEU A 20 6.64 1.35 -26.61
CA LEU A 20 6.62 1.87 -25.25
C LEU A 20 5.19 2.15 -24.76
N LEU A 21 4.32 2.69 -25.63
CA LEU A 21 2.91 2.91 -25.29
C LEU A 21 2.18 1.58 -25.04
N VAL A 22 2.37 0.58 -25.89
CA VAL A 22 1.75 -0.75 -25.71
C VAL A 22 2.26 -1.40 -24.42
N PHE A 23 3.57 -1.36 -24.16
CA PHE A 23 4.17 -1.89 -22.93
C PHE A 23 3.64 -1.16 -21.68
N TYR A 24 3.50 0.17 -21.74
CA TYR A 24 2.91 0.97 -20.67
C TYR A 24 1.45 0.58 -20.42
N TYR A 25 0.65 0.40 -21.48
CA TYR A 25 -0.75 -0.04 -21.34
C TYR A 25 -0.84 -1.45 -20.76
N MET A 26 -0.05 -2.41 -21.24
CA MET A 26 -0.07 -3.77 -20.73
C MET A 26 0.34 -3.84 -19.24
N ASN A 27 1.39 -3.11 -18.83
CA ASN A 27 1.83 -3.07 -17.44
C ASN A 27 0.86 -2.30 -16.52
N ASN A 28 0.11 -1.31 -17.03
CA ASN A 28 -0.90 -0.61 -16.23
C ASN A 28 -2.25 -1.33 -16.19
N VAL A 29 -2.56 -2.16 -17.18
CA VAL A 29 -3.80 -2.97 -17.20
C VAL A 29 -3.69 -4.17 -16.26
N ALA A 30 -2.50 -4.75 -16.10
CA ALA A 30 -2.23 -5.80 -15.10
C ALA A 30 -2.37 -5.33 -13.64
N ASN A 31 -2.45 -4.01 -13.40
CA ASN A 31 -2.56 -3.41 -12.07
C ASN A 31 -3.99 -2.93 -11.72
N LYS A 32 -5.00 -3.41 -12.46
CA LYS A 32 -6.41 -2.99 -12.33
C LYS A 32 -7.40 -4.13 -12.06
N THR A 33 -6.91 -5.31 -11.70
CA THR A 33 -7.66 -6.27 -10.89
C THR A 33 -7.10 -6.05 -9.50
N ASP A 34 -7.64 -5.13 -8.69
CA ASP A 34 -8.54 -5.49 -7.58
C ASP A 34 -9.16 -4.21 -6.97
N ALA A 35 -9.27 -3.12 -7.72
CA ALA A 35 -9.75 -1.84 -7.16
C ALA A 35 -11.22 -1.89 -6.68
N LYS A 36 -12.03 -2.82 -7.19
CA LYS A 36 -13.42 -3.04 -6.76
C LYS A 36 -13.52 -3.97 -5.55
N GLU A 37 -12.75 -5.05 -5.52
CA GLU A 37 -12.70 -5.98 -4.37
C GLU A 37 -12.02 -5.34 -3.15
N GLN A 38 -10.93 -4.60 -3.36
CA GLN A 38 -10.31 -3.81 -2.29
C GLN A 38 -11.26 -2.73 -1.75
N ALA A 39 -12.10 -2.12 -2.60
CA ALA A 39 -13.08 -1.14 -2.16
C ALA A 39 -14.20 -1.76 -1.30
N GLU A 40 -14.59 -3.01 -1.58
CA GLU A 40 -15.63 -3.72 -0.83
C GLU A 40 -15.10 -4.17 0.55
N VAL A 41 -13.87 -4.68 0.62
CA VAL A 41 -13.20 -4.99 1.90
C VAL A 41 -12.93 -3.71 2.71
N LEU A 42 -12.54 -2.60 2.07
CA LEU A 42 -12.35 -1.29 2.73
C LEU A 42 -13.65 -0.75 3.36
N GLN A 43 -14.82 -1.05 2.76
CA GLN A 43 -16.11 -0.61 3.29
C GLN A 43 -16.52 -1.37 4.55
N SER A 44 -16.02 -2.60 4.74
CA SER A 44 -16.24 -3.45 5.91
C SER A 44 -15.34 -3.13 7.11
N LEU A 45 -14.30 -2.31 6.91
CA LEU A 45 -13.45 -1.86 8.03
C LEU A 45 -14.33 -1.15 9.06
N PRO A 46 -14.24 -1.54 10.36
CA PRO A 46 -14.93 -0.81 11.41
C PRO A 46 -14.51 0.66 11.36
N ALA A 47 -15.42 1.57 11.70
CA ALA A 47 -15.04 2.95 11.95
C ALA A 47 -13.86 2.94 12.94
N SER A 48 -12.80 3.74 12.67
CA SER A 48 -11.69 3.89 13.61
C SER A 48 -12.24 4.15 15.00
N GLU A 49 -12.12 3.15 15.88
CA GLU A 49 -12.49 3.31 17.27
C GLU A 49 -11.48 4.26 17.89
N LYS A 50 -11.88 5.52 18.09
CA LYS A 50 -11.32 6.29 19.19
C LYS A 50 -11.80 5.59 20.45
N THR A 51 -11.05 4.60 20.91
CA THR A 51 -11.41 3.76 22.06
C THR A 51 -11.65 4.68 23.25
N LYS A 52 -12.93 4.93 23.57
CA LYS A 52 -13.38 5.23 24.92
C LYS A 52 -13.37 3.90 25.66
N ASP A 53 -12.19 3.39 26.00
CA ASP A 53 -12.12 2.21 26.84
C ASP A 53 -10.92 2.25 27.80
N THR A 54 -11.25 2.01 29.06
CA THR A 54 -10.64 2.57 30.27
C THR A 54 -9.39 1.78 30.72
N LYS A 55 -8.59 1.26 29.77
CA LYS A 55 -7.40 0.44 30.07
C LYS A 55 -6.16 0.71 29.22
N ASN A 56 -6.28 1.41 28.09
CA ASN A 56 -5.14 1.61 27.18
C ASN A 56 -4.93 3.10 26.85
N GLU A 57 -4.68 3.89 27.90
CA GLU A 57 -4.42 5.33 27.76
C GLU A 57 -3.18 5.65 26.91
N ARG A 58 -2.28 4.69 26.73
CA ARG A 58 -0.99 4.88 26.03
C ARG A 58 -1.08 4.91 24.52
N PHE A 59 -2.05 4.26 23.89
CA PHE A 59 -2.05 4.02 22.45
C PHE A 59 -3.27 4.62 21.73
N ASN A 60 -3.05 5.11 20.52
CA ASN A 60 -4.09 5.35 19.51
C ASN A 60 -4.16 4.11 18.62
N ILE A 61 -5.34 3.52 18.47
CA ILE A 61 -5.53 2.30 17.69
C ILE A 61 -6.23 2.66 16.40
N TYR A 62 -5.68 2.18 15.28
CA TYR A 62 -6.24 2.41 13.96
C TYR A 62 -6.30 1.09 13.18
N TYR A 63 -7.33 0.97 12.35
CA TYR A 63 -7.49 -0.19 11.48
C TYR A 63 -6.95 0.12 10.09
N TYR A 64 -6.08 -0.76 9.59
CA TYR A 64 -5.54 -0.70 8.25
C TYR A 64 -5.75 -2.01 7.53
N GLN A 65 -5.89 -1.97 6.22
CA GLN A 65 -5.83 -3.15 5.37
C GLN A 65 -4.45 -3.24 4.72
N ILE A 66 -3.81 -4.41 4.74
CA ILE A 66 -2.57 -4.65 4.00
C ILE A 66 -2.89 -4.61 2.51
N THR A 67 -2.28 -3.66 1.80
CA THR A 67 -2.48 -3.48 0.36
C THR A 67 -1.35 -4.08 -0.46
N LYS A 68 -0.16 -4.23 0.13
CA LYS A 68 1.01 -4.77 -0.57
C LYS A 68 2.06 -5.31 0.39
N ILE A 69 2.73 -6.40 0.01
CA ILE A 69 3.90 -6.92 0.71
C ILE A 69 5.12 -6.89 -0.23
N ASP A 70 6.10 -6.06 0.11
CA ASP A 70 7.37 -5.93 -0.61
C ASP A 70 8.50 -6.55 0.24
N GLY A 71 8.68 -7.87 0.15
CA GLY A 71 9.65 -8.61 0.95
C GLY A 71 9.28 -8.61 2.44
N ASN A 72 10.06 -7.88 3.26
CA ASN A 72 9.79 -7.72 4.70
C ASN A 72 9.06 -6.40 5.03
N SER A 73 8.61 -5.67 4.02
CA SER A 73 7.89 -4.41 4.16
C SER A 73 6.41 -4.58 3.84
N TYR A 74 5.56 -4.12 4.74
CA TYR A 74 4.12 -4.18 4.65
C TYR A 74 3.59 -2.78 4.40
N LYS A 75 2.82 -2.61 3.33
CA LYS A 75 2.07 -1.39 3.05
C LYS A 75 0.63 -1.61 3.43
N ALA A 76 0.09 -0.72 4.23
CA ALA A 76 -1.28 -0.81 4.70
C ALA A 76 -1.99 0.54 4.55
N LYS A 77 -3.30 0.53 4.33
CA LYS A 77 -4.08 1.75 4.07
C LYS A 77 -5.39 1.74 4.88
N THR A 78 -5.77 2.90 5.42
CA THR A 78 -7.08 3.10 6.04
C THR A 78 -8.15 3.32 4.97
N LYS A 79 -9.41 3.22 5.38
CA LYS A 79 -10.58 3.57 4.56
C LYS A 79 -10.51 4.99 3.98
N GLU A 80 -9.97 5.93 4.76
CA GLU A 80 -9.84 7.36 4.40
C GLU A 80 -8.65 7.63 3.47
N GLY A 81 -7.81 6.62 3.23
CA GLY A 81 -6.69 6.68 2.30
C GLY A 81 -5.34 6.99 2.96
N THR A 82 -5.30 7.14 4.28
CA THR A 82 -4.04 7.24 5.03
C THR A 82 -3.26 5.94 4.89
N SER A 83 -2.03 6.03 4.38
CA SER A 83 -1.18 4.85 4.16
C SER A 83 -0.07 4.81 5.20
N ILE A 84 0.26 3.62 5.67
CA ILE A 84 1.43 3.34 6.52
C ILE A 84 2.31 2.31 5.84
N THR A 85 3.60 2.35 6.15
CA THR A 85 4.56 1.33 5.74
C THR A 85 5.35 0.93 6.97
N PHE A 86 5.44 -0.37 7.23
CA PHE A 86 6.17 -0.90 8.38
C PHE A 86 6.89 -2.19 8.01
N THR A 87 7.92 -2.52 8.79
CA THR A 87 8.63 -3.80 8.69
C THR A 87 8.51 -4.51 10.02
N THR A 88 8.73 -5.84 10.05
CA THR A 88 8.80 -6.59 11.32
C THR A 88 9.85 -6.02 12.28
N LYS A 89 10.93 -5.43 11.75
CA LYS A 89 12.04 -4.85 12.53
C LYS A 89 11.73 -3.46 13.09
N SER A 90 10.73 -2.77 12.55
CA SER A 90 10.35 -1.43 13.01
C SER A 90 9.28 -1.46 14.09
N LEU A 91 8.81 -2.65 14.48
CA LEU A 91 7.87 -2.85 15.57
C LEU A 91 8.63 -3.19 16.84
N GLU A 92 8.17 -2.66 17.96
CA GLU A 92 8.70 -2.99 19.28
C GLU A 92 8.25 -4.38 19.73
N GLU A 93 7.04 -4.78 19.32
CA GLU A 93 6.57 -6.15 19.49
C GLU A 93 6.61 -6.91 18.15
N PRO A 94 7.14 -8.15 18.12
CA PRO A 94 7.16 -8.94 16.91
C PRO A 94 5.74 -9.26 16.44
N LEU A 95 5.57 -9.40 15.13
CA LEU A 95 4.32 -9.86 14.54
C LEU A 95 4.00 -11.26 15.08
N SER A 96 2.83 -11.39 15.70
CA SER A 96 2.34 -12.67 16.23
C SER A 96 1.99 -13.64 15.10
N ASP A 97 1.42 -13.12 14.02
CA ASP A 97 0.98 -13.89 12.86
C ASP A 97 1.62 -13.37 11.56
N LYS A 98 1.77 -14.27 10.59
CA LYS A 98 2.17 -13.90 9.24
C LYS A 98 1.01 -13.18 8.54
N LEU A 99 1.25 -11.96 8.08
CA LEU A 99 0.27 -11.15 7.38
C LEU A 99 0.29 -11.44 5.87
N ALA A 100 -0.88 -11.35 5.25
CA ALA A 100 -1.09 -11.45 3.81
C ALA A 100 -1.73 -10.17 3.26
N GLU A 101 -1.64 -9.98 1.94
CA GLU A 101 -2.39 -8.91 1.27
C GLU A 101 -3.90 -9.13 1.46
N GLY A 102 -4.63 -8.05 1.73
CA GLY A 102 -6.05 -8.09 2.08
C GLY A 102 -6.33 -8.20 3.58
N ASP A 103 -5.36 -8.61 4.41
CA ASP A 103 -5.56 -8.74 5.86
C ASP A 103 -5.89 -7.37 6.50
N ILE A 104 -6.84 -7.38 7.43
CA ILE A 104 -7.14 -6.25 8.29
C ILE A 104 -6.30 -6.35 9.55
N ILE A 105 -5.57 -5.28 9.86
CA ILE A 105 -4.70 -5.18 11.01
C ILE A 105 -5.14 -4.06 11.96
N LYS A 106 -4.89 -4.28 13.25
CA LYS A 106 -4.91 -3.25 14.29
C LYS A 106 -3.51 -2.72 14.48
N ALA A 107 -3.32 -1.45 14.15
CA ALA A 107 -2.06 -0.74 14.34
C ALA A 107 -2.13 0.13 15.60
N TYR A 108 -1.19 -0.09 16.51
CA TYR A 108 -1.13 0.59 17.80
C TYR A 108 -0.05 1.67 17.76
N PHE A 109 -0.45 2.93 17.88
CA PHE A 109 0.45 4.07 17.86
C PHE A 109 0.62 4.66 19.26
N ASP A 110 1.85 4.73 19.78
CA ASP A 110 2.13 5.34 21.08
C ASP A 110 1.86 6.85 21.03
N LYS A 111 0.98 7.33 21.92
CA LYS A 111 0.63 8.76 22.02
C LYS A 111 1.82 9.62 22.41
N LYS A 112 2.84 9.05 23.07
CA LYS A 112 4.05 9.77 23.50
C LYS A 112 5.04 9.98 22.36
N VAL A 113 4.88 9.29 21.23
CA VAL A 113 5.81 9.35 20.09
C VAL A 113 5.06 9.74 18.81
N PRO A 114 4.94 11.04 18.51
CA PRO A 114 4.12 11.52 17.40
C PRO A 114 4.72 11.20 16.01
N THR A 115 6.04 11.05 15.90
CA THR A 115 6.76 10.71 14.66
C THR A 115 7.19 9.26 14.70
N ASN A 116 6.53 8.38 13.91
CA ASN A 116 6.74 6.92 13.86
C ASN A 116 6.37 6.16 15.14
N GLY A 117 5.29 6.53 15.81
CA GLY A 117 4.82 5.85 17.02
C GLY A 117 4.25 4.45 16.83
N LEU A 118 4.38 3.80 15.67
CA LEU A 118 3.82 2.45 15.45
C LEU A 118 4.56 1.44 16.32
N TYR A 119 3.90 1.00 17.40
CA TYR A 119 4.48 0.16 18.42
C TYR A 119 4.31 -1.33 18.09
N LYS A 120 3.07 -1.72 17.77
CA LYS A 120 2.72 -3.09 17.44
C LYS A 120 1.60 -3.17 16.41
N VAL A 121 1.52 -4.33 15.77
CA VAL A 121 0.49 -4.66 14.79
C VAL A 121 -0.07 -6.03 15.11
N GLU A 122 -1.41 -6.14 15.15
CA GLU A 122 -2.11 -7.41 15.38
C GLU A 122 -3.05 -7.69 14.21
N LYS A 123 -3.08 -8.95 13.76
CA LYS A 123 -4.07 -9.42 12.80
C LYS A 123 -5.45 -9.47 13.47
N ARG A 124 -6.48 -9.02 12.77
CA ARG A 124 -7.87 -9.16 13.22
C ARG A 124 -8.48 -10.48 12.74
#